data_AF-A0A8C4X554-F1
#
_entry.id   AF-A0A8C4X554-F1
#
_cell.length_a   1.000
_cell.length_b   1.000
_cell.length_c   1.000
_cell.angle_alpha   90.00
_cell.angle_beta   90.00
_cell.angle_gamma   90.00
#
_symmetry.space_group_name_H-M   'P 1'
#
loop_
_entity.id
_entity.type
_entity.pdbx_description
1 polymer ?
#
loop_
_entity_poly.entity_id
_entity_poly.type
_entity_poly.pdbx_seq_one_letter_code
_entity_poly.pdbx_strand_id
1 'polypeptide(L)'
;LLRQFISAKEANEQRMDQHIWKSLQYDSLKGAILEIFAISTETYQIHFRSVEWGENQSPKELLAQLSDLCFKWLKPKKHTVEPVIDFIILEQLFQGSEKERTSQCETQGHLNESGMSIGTF
;
A
#
# COMPACT_ATOMS: atom_id res chain seq x y z
N LEU A 1 50.87 15.82 -20.39
CA LEU A 1 50.41 14.54 -19.82
C LEU A 1 49.60 14.74 -18.52
N LEU A 2 50.18 15.25 -17.43
CA LEU A 2 49.43 15.47 -16.17
C LEU A 2 48.22 16.39 -16.30
N ARG A 3 48.34 17.52 -17.02
CA ARG A 3 47.18 18.40 -17.28
C ARG A 3 46.04 17.70 -18.03
N GLN A 4 46.37 16.86 -19.01
CA GLN A 4 45.36 16.08 -19.75
C GLN A 4 44.72 15.01 -18.87
N PHE A 5 45.48 14.39 -17.96
CA PHE A 5 44.97 13.42 -16.99
C PHE A 5 44.03 14.06 -15.98
N ILE A 6 44.38 15.24 -15.46
CA ILE A 6 43.54 16.00 -14.52
C ILE A 6 42.23 16.39 -15.21
N SER A 7 42.29 16.98 -16.40
CA SER A 7 41.07 17.32 -17.16
C SER A 7 40.23 16.10 -17.54
N ALA A 8 40.85 14.97 -17.87
CA ALA A 8 40.12 13.74 -18.15
C ALA A 8 39.42 13.16 -16.90
N LYS A 9 40.07 13.25 -15.73
CA LYS A 9 39.48 12.85 -14.45
C LYS A 9 38.29 13.75 -14.08
N GLU A 10 38.47 15.07 -14.15
CA GLU A 10 37.41 16.05 -13.88
C GLU A 10 36.21 15.87 -14.81
N ALA A 11 36.44 15.63 -16.10
CA ALA A 11 35.37 15.37 -17.06
C ALA A 11 34.66 14.02 -16.85
N ASN A 12 35.32 13.05 -16.21
CA ASN A 12 34.72 11.77 -15.82
C ASN A 12 33.89 11.94 -14.53
N GLU A 13 34.39 12.73 -13.58
CA GLU A 13 33.72 13.07 -12.32
C GLU A 13 32.44 13.90 -12.58
N GLN A 14 32.52 14.91 -13.45
CA GLN A 14 31.35 15.69 -13.89
C GLN A 14 30.30 14.85 -14.63
N ARG A 15 30.72 13.87 -15.44
CA ARG A 15 29.79 12.91 -16.06
C ARG A 15 29.11 12.05 -15.00
N MET A 16 29.85 11.59 -14.00
CA MET A 16 29.32 10.80 -12.89
C MET A 16 28.29 11.62 -12.10
N ASP A 17 28.58 12.88 -11.77
CA ASP A 17 27.66 13.79 -11.09
C ASP A 17 26.37 14.00 -11.88
N GLN A 18 26.47 14.13 -13.21
CA GLN A 18 25.31 14.27 -14.08
C GLN A 18 24.42 13.01 -14.11
N HIS A 19 25.03 11.82 -14.05
CA HIS A 19 24.30 10.56 -13.93
C HIS A 19 23.65 10.38 -12.56
N ILE A 20 24.36 10.76 -11.48
CA ILE A 20 23.84 10.75 -10.10
C ILE A 20 22.60 11.65 -10.02
N TRP A 21 22.67 12.88 -10.55
CA TRP A 21 21.54 13.81 -10.55
C TRP A 21 20.32 13.30 -11.35
N LYS A 22 20.55 12.66 -12.49
CA LYS A 22 19.47 12.04 -13.30
C LYS A 22 18.82 10.87 -12.56
N SER A 23 19.58 10.07 -11.81
CA SER A 23 19.05 8.99 -10.98
C SER A 23 18.20 9.54 -9.83
N LEU A 24 18.68 10.58 -9.13
CA LEU A 24 17.89 11.24 -8.08
C LEU A 24 16.57 11.82 -8.62
N GLN A 25 16.59 12.40 -9.82
CA GLN A 25 15.36 12.86 -10.48
C GLN A 25 14.41 11.71 -10.82
N TYR A 26 14.93 10.56 -11.26
CA TYR A 26 14.11 9.37 -11.49
C TYR A 26 13.49 8.84 -10.19
N ASP A 27 14.24 8.77 -9.09
CA ASP A 27 13.73 8.31 -7.80
C ASP A 27 12.69 9.28 -7.21
N SER A 28 12.90 10.59 -7.37
CA SER A 28 11.91 11.61 -6.99
C SER A 28 10.65 11.53 -7.85
N LEU A 29 10.80 11.42 -9.18
CA LEU A 29 9.68 11.23 -10.11
C LEU A 29 8.92 9.94 -9.79
N LYS A 30 9.62 8.85 -9.53
CA LYS A 30 9.05 7.56 -9.14
C LYS A 30 8.30 7.65 -7.82
N GLY A 31 8.85 8.36 -6.83
CA GLY A 31 8.18 8.63 -5.55
C GLY A 31 6.88 9.41 -5.75
N ALA A 32 6.93 10.53 -6.48
CA ALA A 32 5.76 11.36 -6.77
C ALA A 32 4.69 10.60 -7.57
N ILE A 33 5.08 9.80 -8.57
CA ILE A 33 4.14 8.96 -9.33
C ILE A 33 3.48 7.93 -8.42
N LEU A 34 4.24 7.22 -7.59
CA LEU A 34 3.68 6.24 -6.65
C LEU A 34 2.70 6.89 -5.68
N GLU A 35 2.99 8.11 -5.22
CA GLU A 35 2.13 8.90 -4.33
C GLU A 35 0.85 9.38 -5.04
N ILE A 36 0.97 9.94 -6.25
CA ILE A 36 -0.17 10.40 -7.07
C ILE A 36 -1.16 9.26 -7.35
N PHE A 37 -0.65 8.06 -7.64
CA PHE A 37 -1.48 6.90 -7.93
C PHE A 37 -1.86 6.10 -6.66
N ALA A 38 -1.49 6.58 -5.47
CA ALA A 38 -1.65 5.85 -4.21
C ALA A 38 -1.18 4.39 -4.31
N ILE A 39 -0.13 4.10 -5.11
CA ILE A 39 0.45 2.76 -5.23
C ILE A 39 1.39 2.56 -4.04
N SER A 40 0.79 2.48 -2.86
CA SER A 40 1.45 2.20 -1.60
C SER A 40 1.40 0.70 -1.29
N THR A 41 2.15 0.27 -0.28
CA THR A 41 2.03 -1.09 0.28
C THR A 41 0.63 -1.38 0.79
N GLU A 42 -0.09 -0.37 1.27
CA GLU A 42 -1.47 -0.45 1.75
C GLU A 42 -2.44 -0.82 0.62
N THR A 43 -2.25 -0.29 -0.59
CA THR A 43 -3.08 -0.64 -1.75
C THR A 43 -2.96 -2.12 -2.11
N TYR A 44 -1.75 -2.69 -2.07
CA TYR A 44 -1.55 -4.12 -2.29
C TYR A 44 -2.13 -4.98 -1.17
N GLN A 45 -2.09 -4.49 0.07
CA GLN A 45 -2.73 -5.14 1.21
C GLN A 45 -4.25 -5.23 1.03
N ILE A 46 -4.89 -4.10 0.69
CA ILE A 46 -6.33 -4.04 0.44
C ILE A 46 -6.70 -5.03 -0.66
N HIS A 47 -5.98 -5.00 -1.79
CA HIS A 47 -6.22 -5.94 -2.88
C HIS A 47 -6.00 -7.39 -2.46
N PHE A 48 -4.96 -7.71 -1.70
CA PHE A 48 -4.70 -9.06 -1.22
C PHE A 48 -5.87 -9.58 -0.37
N ARG A 49 -6.45 -8.74 0.48
CA ARG A 49 -7.60 -9.09 1.34
C ARG A 49 -8.94 -9.08 0.60
N SER A 50 -9.05 -8.33 -0.49
CA SER A 50 -10.26 -8.25 -1.32
C SER A 50 -10.29 -9.26 -2.47
N VAL A 51 -9.29 -10.14 -2.58
CA VAL A 51 -9.30 -11.21 -3.59
C VAL A 51 -10.39 -12.21 -3.22
N GLU A 52 -11.39 -12.30 -4.10
CA GLU A 52 -12.46 -13.28 -4.02
C GLU A 52 -12.20 -14.43 -4.99
N TRP A 53 -12.72 -15.61 -4.65
CA TRP A 53 -12.67 -16.75 -5.55
C TRP A 53 -13.62 -16.54 -6.73
N GLY A 54 -13.10 -16.43 -7.95
CA GLY A 54 -13.93 -16.38 -9.15
C GLY A 54 -14.52 -17.76 -9.50
N GLU A 55 -15.79 -17.83 -9.89
CA GLU A 55 -16.49 -19.09 -10.21
C GLU A 55 -15.78 -19.96 -11.27
N ASN A 56 -15.05 -19.33 -12.20
CA ASN A 56 -14.29 -19.99 -13.26
C ASN A 56 -12.76 -20.00 -13.02
N GLN A 57 -12.31 -19.54 -11.86
CA GLN A 57 -10.88 -19.42 -11.55
C GLN A 57 -10.35 -20.73 -10.99
N SER A 58 -9.21 -21.19 -11.51
CA SER A 58 -8.54 -22.35 -10.95
C SER A 58 -7.83 -22.01 -9.63
N PRO A 59 -7.66 -22.98 -8.70
CA PRO A 59 -6.90 -22.77 -7.47
C PRO A 59 -5.49 -22.23 -7.70
N LYS A 60 -4.87 -22.64 -8.81
CA LYS A 60 -3.51 -22.23 -9.18
C LYS A 60 -3.45 -20.76 -9.58
N GLU A 61 -4.46 -20.28 -10.31
CA GLU A 61 -4.55 -18.87 -10.71
C GLU A 61 -4.82 -17.98 -9.51
N LEU A 62 -5.70 -18.40 -8.61
CA LEU A 62 -5.93 -17.68 -7.36
C LEU A 62 -4.68 -17.60 -6.49
N LEU A 63 -3.97 -18.72 -6.34
CA LEU A 63 -2.71 -18.76 -5.59
C LEU A 63 -1.65 -17.87 -6.22
N ALA A 64 -1.54 -17.85 -7.55
CA ALA A 64 -0.60 -16.99 -8.25
C ALA A 64 -0.91 -15.49 -8.03
N GLN A 65 -2.19 -15.12 -8.09
CA GLN A 65 -2.64 -13.75 -7.83
C GLN A 65 -2.37 -13.32 -6.38
N LEU A 66 -2.75 -14.15 -5.41
CA LEU A 66 -2.49 -13.91 -3.99
C LEU A 66 -0.99 -13.81 -3.71
N SER A 67 -0.18 -14.68 -4.32
CA SER A 67 1.27 -14.66 -4.16
C SER A 67 1.87 -13.35 -4.67
N ASP A 68 1.51 -12.91 -5.88
CA ASP A 68 2.02 -11.67 -6.47
C ASP A 68 1.65 -10.43 -5.62
N LEU A 69 0.40 -10.36 -5.15
CA LEU A 69 -0.06 -9.29 -4.26
C LEU A 69 0.69 -9.31 -2.93
N CYS A 70 0.89 -10.49 -2.34
CA CYS A 70 1.64 -10.65 -1.09
C CYS A 70 3.11 -10.21 -1.25
N PHE A 71 3.77 -10.55 -2.37
CA PHE A 71 5.14 -10.10 -2.65
C PHE A 71 5.23 -8.58 -2.83
N LYS A 72 4.22 -7.95 -3.45
CA LYS A 72 4.16 -6.50 -3.65
C LYS A 72 3.84 -5.74 -2.36
N TRP A 73 3.01 -6.32 -1.49
CA TRP A 73 2.70 -5.79 -0.16
C TRP A 73 3.89 -5.91 0.79
N LEU A 74 4.36 -7.14 1.06
CA LEU A 74 5.36 -7.40 2.10
C LEU A 74 6.81 -7.16 1.64
N LYS A 75 7.04 -7.08 0.33
CA LYS A 75 8.37 -6.86 -0.29
C LYS A 75 9.48 -7.69 0.40
N PRO A 76 9.33 -9.01 0.55
CA PRO A 76 10.20 -9.85 1.38
C PRO A 76 11.67 -9.90 0.94
N LYS A 77 12.00 -9.44 -0.28
CA LYS A 77 13.40 -9.29 -0.74
C LYS A 77 14.10 -8.06 -0.16
N LYS A 78 13.35 -7.11 0.39
CA LYS A 78 13.84 -5.84 0.94
C LYS A 78 13.77 -5.76 2.47
N HIS A 79 13.01 -6.66 3.09
CA HIS A 79 12.77 -6.68 4.53
C HIS A 79 13.25 -7.99 5.15
N THR A 80 13.78 -7.93 6.38
CA THR A 80 13.99 -9.13 7.21
C THR A 80 12.65 -9.64 7.75
N VAL A 81 12.66 -10.65 8.61
CA VAL A 81 11.43 -11.25 9.16
C VAL A 81 10.71 -10.27 10.10
N GLU A 82 11.45 -9.44 10.84
CA GLU A 82 10.91 -8.54 11.86
C GLU A 82 10.01 -7.44 11.27
N PRO A 83 10.40 -6.69 10.22
CA PRO A 83 9.51 -5.69 9.62
C PRO A 83 8.25 -6.28 9.00
N VAL A 84 8.30 -7.53 8.50
CA VAL A 84 7.12 -8.22 7.97
C VAL A 84 6.10 -8.48 9.08
N ILE A 85 6.57 -8.85 10.27
CA ILE A 85 5.71 -9.01 11.45
C ILE A 85 5.10 -7.68 11.84
N ASP A 86 5.88 -6.58 11.86
CA ASP A 86 5.36 -5.25 12.17
C ASP A 86 4.23 -4.82 11.21
N PHE A 87 4.35 -5.10 9.91
CA PHE A 87 3.28 -4.82 8.95
C PHE A 87 1.98 -5.58 9.26
N ILE A 88 2.09 -6.85 9.65
CA ILE A 88 0.93 -7.69 10.03
C ILE A 88 0.31 -7.20 11.34
N ILE A 89 1.12 -6.81 12.33
CA ILE A 89 0.64 -6.28 13.62
C ILE A 89 -0.09 -4.95 13.41
N LEU A 90 0.49 -4.04 12.63
CA LEU A 90 -0.11 -2.75 12.31
C LEU A 90 -1.44 -2.95 11.58
N GLU A 91 -1.49 -3.83 10.58
CA GLU A 91 -2.74 -4.21 9.92
C GLU A 91 -3.82 -4.63 10.93
N GLN A 92 -3.48 -5.58 11.82
CA GLN A 92 -4.44 -6.13 12.76
C GLN A 92 -4.92 -5.08 13.78
N LEU A 93 -4.05 -4.16 14.20
CA LEU A 93 -4.39 -3.07 15.10
C LEU A 93 -5.40 -2.11 14.46
N PHE A 94 -5.16 -1.70 13.21
CA PHE A 94 -6.04 -0.75 12.51
C PHE A 94 -7.38 -1.39 12.11
N GLN A 95 -7.39 -2.63 11.61
CA GLN A 95 -8.63 -3.36 11.31
C GLN A 95 -9.49 -3.63 12.55
N GLY A 96 -8.87 -3.88 13.72
CA GLY A 96 -9.58 -4.04 14.98
C GLY A 96 -10.29 -2.75 15.42
N SER A 97 -9.65 -1.60 15.21
CA SER A 97 -10.15 -0.29 15.65
C SER A 97 -11.39 0.21 14.88
N GLU A 98 -11.60 -0.22 13.64
CA GLU A 98 -12.78 0.15 12.85
C GLU A 98 -14.04 -0.63 13.23
N LYS A 99 -13.90 -1.90 13.63
CA LYS A 99 -15.03 -2.77 14.02
C LYS A 99 -15.75 -2.29 15.29
N GLU A 100 -15.03 -1.60 16.16
CA GLU A 100 -15.59 -1.07 17.41
C GLU A 100 -16.44 0.21 17.18
N ARG A 101 -16.18 0.94 16.08
CA ARG A 101 -17.02 2.08 15.67
C ARG A 101 -18.28 1.66 14.92
N THR A 102 -18.20 0.65 14.06
CA THR A 102 -19.37 0.18 13.28
C THR A 102 -20.39 -0.57 14.14
N SER A 103 -19.94 -1.23 15.22
CA SER A 103 -20.83 -1.90 16.18
C SER A 103 -21.68 -0.93 17.03
N GLN A 104 -21.28 0.35 17.16
CA GLN A 104 -22.03 1.36 17.93
C GLN A 104 -23.11 2.07 17.10
N CYS A 105 -23.01 2.09 15.77
CA CYS A 105 -24.01 2.73 14.91
C CYS A 105 -25.27 1.87 14.68
N GLU A 106 -25.15 0.53 14.73
CA GLU A 106 -26.27 -0.37 14.45
C GLU A 106 -27.25 -0.52 15.62
N THR A 107 -26.81 -0.27 16.87
CA THR A 107 -27.68 -0.35 18.06
C THR A 107 -28.54 0.91 18.31
N GLN A 108 -28.42 1.97 17.50
CA GLN A 108 -29.19 3.21 17.67
C GLN A 108 -30.16 3.53 16.51
N GLY A 109 -30.44 2.56 15.63
CA GLY A 109 -31.29 2.76 14.46
C GLY A 109 -32.71 2.20 14.51
N HIS A 110 -33.20 1.66 15.64
CA HIS A 110 -34.48 0.94 15.64
C HIS A 110 -35.43 1.27 16.81
N LEU A 111 -35.87 2.53 16.93
CA LEU A 111 -37.13 2.87 17.62
C LEU A 111 -37.71 4.19 17.09
N ASN A 112 -38.42 4.17 15.95
CA ASN A 112 -39.51 5.12 15.65
C ASN A 112 -40.30 4.74 14.38
N GLU A 113 -40.90 3.56 14.32
CA GLU A 113 -41.99 3.35 13.36
C GLU A 113 -43.25 2.82 14.07
N SER A 114 -44.28 3.67 13.99
CA SER A 114 -45.68 3.50 14.42
C SER A 114 -45.98 3.71 15.91
N GLY A 115 -46.61 4.84 16.21
CA GLY A 115 -47.20 5.11 17.52
C GLY A 115 -48.10 6.34 17.59
N MET A 116 -48.64 6.81 16.45
CA MET A 116 -49.82 7.68 16.48
C MET A 116 -51.01 6.80 16.87
N SER A 117 -51.35 6.77 18.16
CA SER A 117 -52.70 6.38 18.60
C SER A 117 -53.58 7.62 18.58
N ILE A 118 -54.73 7.43 17.95
CA ILE A 118 -55.83 8.37 17.77
C ILE A 118 -56.36 8.79 19.16
N GLY A 119 -56.67 10.07 19.32
CA GLY A 119 -56.95 10.69 20.62
C GLY A 119 -58.23 10.23 21.32
N THR A 120 -58.38 10.55 22.60
CA THR A 120 -59.66 10.95 23.23
C THR A 120 -59.43 11.48 24.66
N PHE A 121 -60.11 12.59 24.96
CA PHE A 121 -60.34 13.30 26.25
C PHE A 121 -59.17 13.94 26.99
#